data_AF-A0A0Q5J063-F1
#
_entry.id   AF-A0A0Q5J063-F1
#
_cell.length_a   1.000
_cell.length_b   1.000
_cell.length_c   1.000
_cell.angle_alpha   90.00
_cell.angle_beta   90.00
_cell.angle_gamma   90.00
#
_symmetry.space_group_name_H-M   'P 1'
#
loop_
_entity.id
_entity.type
_entity.pdbx_description
1 polymer ?
#
loop_
_entity_poly.entity_id
_entity_poly.type
_entity_poly.pdbx_seq_one_letter_code
_entity_poly.pdbx_strand_id
1 'polypeptide(L)'
;MSNEFRPLIDVLRELRALALKKASGFLFVVTEENHSCIVRLNAGQIEEVVFRMLRNDEAVQRLTMVGAAKARFQVDPGAGMGKPSLLSEDSRQWLMGGFEQDLGGAPAPVRAPVAPAPVAASPVAAAAPAPAPSGNASTGAPDDRVRDALEKVALNYLGPIAGMLCDEAWEASSDIEQVLSQLGANLATPQEAQKFMADARTALAKVR
;
A
#
# COMPACT_ATOMS: atom_id res chain seq x y z
N MET A 1 22.70 -21.89 6.89
CA MET A 1 22.95 -20.42 6.84
C MET A 1 22.87 -20.02 5.38
N SER A 2 21.68 -19.61 4.94
CA SER A 2 21.42 -19.28 3.54
C SER A 2 21.15 -17.78 3.47
N ASN A 3 22.20 -16.98 3.34
CA ASN A 3 22.13 -15.51 3.29
C ASN A 3 21.96 -15.01 1.85
N GLU A 4 21.29 -15.81 1.02
CA GLU A 4 21.14 -15.57 -0.41
C GLU A 4 19.69 -15.21 -0.69
N PHE A 5 19.49 -14.27 -1.62
CA PHE A 5 18.16 -13.94 -2.11
C PHE A 5 17.62 -15.13 -2.88
N ARG A 6 16.48 -15.64 -2.41
CA ARG A 6 15.76 -16.74 -3.03
C ARG A 6 14.40 -16.21 -3.49
N PRO A 7 13.79 -16.81 -4.52
CA PRO A 7 12.47 -16.40 -4.93
C PRO A 7 11.49 -16.55 -3.76
N LEU A 8 10.55 -15.61 -3.63
CA LEU A 8 9.67 -15.53 -2.47
C LEU A 8 8.92 -16.84 -2.20
N ILE A 9 8.56 -17.57 -3.25
CA ILE A 9 7.94 -18.90 -3.18
C ILE A 9 8.71 -19.86 -2.25
N ASP A 10 10.05 -19.86 -2.30
CA ASP A 10 10.87 -20.75 -1.46
C ASP A 10 10.86 -20.30 0.00
N VAL A 11 10.86 -18.98 0.23
CA VAL A 11 10.76 -18.38 1.57
C VAL A 11 9.41 -18.72 2.20
N LEU A 12 8.31 -18.60 1.45
CA LEU A 12 6.98 -18.92 1.92
C LEU A 12 6.78 -20.44 2.13
N ARG A 13 7.42 -21.28 1.32
CA ARG A 13 7.49 -22.73 1.56
C ARG A 13 8.21 -23.05 2.87
N GLU A 14 9.28 -22.35 3.19
CA GLU A 14 9.97 -22.49 4.49
C GLU A 14 9.07 -22.05 5.65
N LEU A 15 8.39 -20.90 5.52
CA LEU A 15 7.40 -20.43 6.49
C LEU A 15 6.31 -21.48 6.73
N ARG A 16 5.75 -22.06 5.67
CA ARG A 16 4.75 -23.13 5.74
C ARG A 16 5.30 -24.37 6.46
N ALA A 17 6.54 -24.77 6.17
CA ALA A 17 7.18 -25.89 6.85
C ALA A 17 7.38 -25.64 8.35
N LEU A 18 7.72 -24.40 8.74
CA LEU A 18 7.81 -23.97 10.14
C LEU A 18 6.43 -23.97 10.81
N ALA A 19 5.39 -23.54 10.10
CA ALA A 19 4.01 -23.58 10.56
C ALA A 19 3.53 -25.01 10.83
N LEU A 20 3.80 -25.94 9.91
CA LEU A 20 3.48 -27.36 10.07
C LEU A 20 4.21 -28.02 11.26
N LYS A 21 5.45 -27.57 11.55
CA LYS A 21 6.23 -28.01 12.71
C LYS A 21 5.75 -27.41 14.04
N LYS A 22 4.69 -26.58 14.01
CA LYS A 22 4.20 -25.82 15.17
C LYS A 22 5.29 -24.99 15.84
N ALA A 23 6.21 -24.45 15.05
CA ALA A 23 7.26 -23.59 15.58
C ALA A 23 6.66 -22.27 16.09
N SER A 24 7.29 -21.71 17.12
CA SER A 24 6.99 -20.36 17.62
C SER A 24 8.23 -19.49 17.47
N GLY A 25 8.06 -18.27 16.98
CA GLY A 25 9.15 -17.34 16.76
C GLY A 25 8.84 -16.25 15.75
N PHE A 26 9.90 -15.62 15.26
CA PHE A 26 9.84 -14.53 14.29
C PHE A 26 10.61 -14.92 13.03
N LEU A 27 9.97 -14.81 11.87
CA LEU A 27 10.62 -14.92 10.58
C LEU A 27 10.93 -13.52 10.07
N PHE A 28 12.21 -13.18 10.01
CA PHE A 28 12.70 -11.94 9.43
C PHE A 28 13.00 -12.17 7.96
N VAL A 29 12.25 -11.51 7.10
CA VAL A 29 12.40 -11.52 5.67
C VAL A 29 12.96 -10.17 5.23
N VAL A 30 13.95 -10.16 4.36
CA VAL A 30 14.49 -8.94 3.74
C VAL A 30 14.41 -9.12 2.24
N THR A 31 13.68 -8.24 1.56
CA THR A 31 13.52 -8.30 0.10
C THR A 31 14.77 -7.77 -0.61
N GLU A 32 14.87 -8.03 -1.91
CA GLU A 32 15.92 -7.46 -2.78
C GLU A 32 15.95 -5.92 -2.76
N GLU A 33 14.78 -5.30 -2.59
CA GLU A 33 14.61 -3.84 -2.42
C GLU A 33 15.00 -3.34 -1.02
N ASN A 34 15.58 -4.20 -0.17
CA ASN A 34 15.94 -3.90 1.21
C ASN A 34 14.73 -3.57 2.11
N HIS A 35 13.55 -4.10 1.78
CA HIS A 35 12.37 -4.00 2.64
C HIS A 35 12.40 -5.09 3.70
N SER A 36 12.24 -4.69 4.97
CA SER A 36 12.11 -5.62 6.08
C SER A 36 10.66 -6.08 6.22
N CYS A 37 10.51 -7.38 6.38
CA CYS A 37 9.26 -8.02 6.71
C CYS A 37 9.46 -8.95 7.89
N ILE A 38 8.52 -8.93 8.83
CA ILE A 38 8.57 -9.72 10.05
C ILE A 38 7.26 -10.48 10.13
N VAL A 39 7.35 -11.81 10.11
CA VAL A 39 6.20 -12.69 10.32
C VAL A 39 6.31 -13.29 11.72
N ARG A 40 5.31 -13.07 12.56
CA ARG A 40 5.19 -13.68 13.87
C ARG A 40 4.45 -15.01 13.75
N LEU A 41 5.09 -16.07 14.21
CA LEU A 41 4.56 -17.42 14.25
C LEU A 41 4.39 -17.86 15.71
N ASN A 42 3.24 -18.43 16.06
CA ASN A 42 2.96 -18.99 17.38
C ASN A 42 2.32 -20.37 17.23
N ALA A 43 3.01 -21.43 17.68
CA ALA A 43 2.53 -22.81 17.65
C ALA A 43 2.03 -23.24 16.27
N GLY A 44 2.61 -22.67 15.20
CA GLY A 44 2.21 -22.89 13.81
C GLY A 44 1.12 -21.99 13.27
N GLN A 45 0.59 -21.06 14.06
CA GLN A 45 -0.33 -20.01 13.63
C GLN A 45 0.44 -18.74 13.28
N ILE A 46 0.05 -18.10 12.18
CA ILE A 46 0.58 -16.78 11.82
C ILE A 46 -0.28 -15.74 12.53
N GLU A 47 0.33 -15.04 13.48
CA GLU A 47 -0.37 -14.09 14.36
C GLU A 47 -0.29 -12.66 13.84
N GLU A 48 0.77 -12.32 13.12
CA GLU A 48 1.01 -10.98 12.61
C GLU A 48 2.04 -11.02 11.49
N VAL A 49 1.82 -10.20 10.49
CA VAL A 49 2.77 -9.95 9.41
C VAL A 49 2.99 -8.44 9.38
N VAL A 50 4.24 -8.01 9.37
CA VAL A 50 4.60 -6.61 9.20
C VAL A 50 5.52 -6.53 8.00
N PHE A 51 5.22 -5.64 7.06
CA PHE A 51 6.06 -5.37 5.90
C PHE A 51 6.30 -3.88 5.83
N ARG A 52 7.53 -3.44 6.14
CA ARG A 52 7.93 -2.02 6.16
C ARG A 52 7.06 -1.19 7.12
N MET A 53 5.99 -0.56 6.63
CA MET A 53 4.99 0.19 7.43
C MET A 53 3.60 -0.44 7.41
N LEU A 54 3.40 -1.47 6.60
CA LEU A 54 2.14 -2.17 6.43
C LEU A 54 2.03 -3.32 7.41
N ARG A 55 0.80 -3.66 7.78
CA ARG A 55 0.50 -4.72 8.74
C ARG A 55 -0.55 -5.66 8.17
N ASN A 56 -0.47 -6.92 8.57
CA ASN A 56 -1.41 -7.98 8.28
C ASN A 56 -1.72 -8.10 6.79
N ASP A 57 -2.98 -7.90 6.39
CA ASP A 57 -3.47 -8.04 5.02
C ASP A 57 -2.70 -7.18 4.01
N GLU A 58 -2.44 -5.92 4.33
CA GLU A 58 -1.68 -5.02 3.44
C GLU A 58 -0.23 -5.49 3.27
N ALA A 59 0.34 -6.07 4.34
CA ALA A 59 1.69 -6.64 4.29
C ALA A 59 1.74 -7.90 3.43
N VAL A 60 0.71 -8.75 3.51
CA VAL A 60 0.57 -9.95 2.68
C VAL A 60 0.35 -9.56 1.22
N GLN A 61 -0.47 -8.55 0.94
CA GLN A 61 -0.68 -8.04 -0.40
C GLN A 61 0.61 -7.48 -1.02
N ARG A 62 1.45 -6.80 -0.25
CA ARG A 62 2.77 -6.36 -0.76
C ARG A 62 3.74 -7.51 -0.95
N LEU A 63 3.67 -8.54 -0.11
CA LEU A 63 4.50 -9.73 -0.29
C LEU A 63 4.28 -10.36 -1.67
N THR A 64 3.05 -10.39 -2.21
CA THR A 64 2.79 -10.99 -3.54
C THR A 64 3.57 -10.32 -4.68
N MET A 65 3.96 -9.05 -4.51
CA MET A 65 4.72 -8.27 -5.50
C MET A 65 6.23 -8.45 -5.38
N VAL A 66 6.73 -9.17 -4.36
CA VAL A 66 8.15 -9.36 -4.11
C VAL A 66 8.67 -10.52 -4.97
N GLY A 67 9.68 -10.25 -5.79
CA GLY A 67 10.36 -11.28 -6.59
C GLY A 67 11.24 -12.18 -5.74
N ALA A 68 12.27 -11.60 -5.11
CA ALA A 68 13.23 -12.33 -4.29
C ALA A 68 13.38 -11.73 -2.89
N ALA A 69 13.56 -12.63 -1.91
CA ALA A 69 13.81 -12.28 -0.52
C ALA A 69 14.75 -13.27 0.15
N LYS A 70 15.44 -12.79 1.19
CA LYS A 70 16.16 -13.65 2.13
C LYS A 70 15.37 -13.76 3.41
N ALA A 71 15.33 -14.95 4.00
CA ALA A 71 14.63 -15.19 5.24
C ALA A 71 15.56 -15.71 6.33
N ARG A 72 15.27 -15.33 7.57
CA ARG A 72 15.91 -15.85 8.77
C ARG A 72 14.84 -16.08 9.83
N PHE A 73 14.68 -17.33 10.22
CA PHE A 73 13.85 -17.68 11.36
C PHE A 73 14.62 -17.56 12.67
N GLN A 74 14.02 -16.90 13.64
CA GLN A 74 14.47 -16.84 15.02
C GLN A 74 13.41 -17.49 15.90
N VAL A 75 13.74 -18.63 16.50
CA VAL A 75 12.87 -19.33 17.44
C VAL A 75 12.70 -18.45 18.67
N ASP A 76 11.45 -18.21 19.05
CA ASP A 76 11.11 -17.54 20.31
C ASP A 76 9.88 -18.25 20.91
N PRO A 77 10.05 -19.03 21.99
CA PRO A 77 8.96 -19.79 22.60
C PRO A 77 7.95 -18.91 23.35
N GLY A 78 8.22 -17.61 23.52
CA GLY A 78 7.29 -16.63 24.10
C GLY A 78 6.49 -15.83 23.06
N ALA A 79 6.79 -16.00 21.77
CA ALA A 79 6.17 -15.27 20.68
C ALA A 79 4.67 -15.60 20.61
N GLY A 80 3.83 -14.64 21.03
CA GLY A 80 2.38 -14.74 20.90
C GLY A 80 1.61 -15.12 22.17
N MET A 81 2.22 -15.05 23.36
CA MET A 81 1.44 -15.04 24.62
C MET A 81 0.55 -13.78 24.69
N GLY A 82 -0.69 -13.90 24.22
CA GLY A 82 -1.78 -12.97 24.55
C GLY A 82 -2.17 -11.91 23.52
N LYS A 83 -1.73 -12.01 22.26
CA LYS A 83 -2.19 -11.09 21.19
C LYS A 83 -3.13 -11.83 20.24
N PRO A 84 -4.35 -11.33 19.99
CA PRO A 84 -5.23 -11.91 18.98
C PRO A 84 -4.60 -11.72 17.60
N SER A 85 -4.68 -12.76 16.76
CA SER A 85 -4.29 -12.68 15.37
C SER A 85 -5.13 -11.61 14.66
N LEU A 86 -4.47 -10.59 14.13
CA LEU A 86 -5.12 -9.49 13.40
C LEU A 86 -5.12 -9.74 11.88
N LEU A 87 -4.70 -10.93 11.47
CA LEU A 87 -4.72 -11.36 10.08
C LEU A 87 -6.12 -11.86 9.70
N SER A 88 -6.63 -11.48 8.54
CA SER A 88 -7.82 -12.11 7.99
C SER A 88 -7.61 -13.61 7.73
N GLU A 89 -8.71 -14.35 7.65
CA GLU A 89 -8.69 -15.78 7.34
C GLU A 89 -8.15 -16.04 5.93
N ASP A 90 -8.51 -15.20 4.95
CA ASP A 90 -8.02 -15.25 3.57
C ASP A 90 -6.50 -15.10 3.51
N SER A 91 -5.93 -14.10 4.17
CA SER A 91 -4.48 -13.87 4.24
C SER A 91 -3.75 -15.04 4.93
N ARG A 92 -4.35 -15.63 5.97
CA ARG A 92 -3.80 -16.81 6.64
C ARG A 92 -3.78 -18.01 5.71
N GLN A 93 -4.87 -18.24 5.00
CA GLN A 93 -4.98 -19.33 4.05
C GLN A 93 -4.02 -19.15 2.86
N TRP A 94 -3.83 -17.91 2.42
CA TRP A 94 -2.85 -17.57 1.39
C TRP A 94 -1.42 -17.92 1.84
N LEU A 95 -0.98 -17.48 3.01
CA LEU A 95 0.36 -17.79 3.56
C LEU A 95 0.57 -19.29 3.85
N MET A 96 -0.50 -20.03 4.13
CA MET A 96 -0.45 -21.46 4.41
C MET A 96 -0.39 -22.35 3.16
N GLY A 97 -0.57 -21.78 1.96
CA GLY A 97 -0.44 -22.53 0.70
C GLY A 97 -1.10 -21.89 -0.52
N GLY A 98 -1.96 -20.88 -0.35
CA GLY A 98 -2.54 -20.14 -1.49
C GLY A 98 -1.49 -19.40 -2.33
N PHE A 99 -0.36 -19.01 -1.72
CA PHE A 99 0.76 -18.36 -2.41
C PHE A 99 1.35 -19.22 -3.55
N GLU A 100 1.23 -20.55 -3.51
CA GLU A 100 1.74 -21.41 -4.58
C GLU A 100 0.95 -21.27 -5.88
N GLN A 101 -0.33 -20.88 -5.81
CA GLN A 101 -1.16 -20.61 -6.99
C GLN A 101 -0.81 -19.25 -7.61
N ASP A 102 -0.50 -18.26 -6.76
CA ASP A 102 -0.25 -16.88 -7.16
C ASP A 102 1.20 -16.67 -7.66
N LEU A 103 2.17 -17.34 -7.01
CA LEU A 103 3.61 -17.21 -7.29
C LEU A 103 4.21 -18.40 -8.05
N GLY A 104 3.58 -19.58 -7.98
CA GLY A 104 4.11 -20.84 -8.52
C GLY A 104 3.57 -21.23 -9.90
N GLY A 105 2.66 -20.44 -10.47
CA GLY A 105 2.01 -20.71 -11.75
C GLY A 105 2.25 -19.62 -12.78
N ALA A 106 2.69 -20.06 -13.97
CA ALA A 106 2.69 -19.30 -15.23
C ALA A 106 1.28 -18.73 -15.58
N PRO A 107 1.14 -17.92 -16.65
CA PRO A 107 0.16 -16.84 -16.76
C PRO A 107 -1.23 -17.28 -16.30
N ALA A 108 -1.88 -16.40 -15.53
CA ALA A 108 -3.28 -16.49 -15.14
C ALA A 108 -4.10 -17.22 -16.22
N PRO A 109 -4.98 -18.18 -15.86
CA PRO A 109 -6.13 -18.40 -16.71
C PRO A 109 -6.87 -17.06 -16.69
N VAL A 110 -6.67 -16.28 -17.74
CA VAL A 110 -7.57 -15.24 -18.17
C VAL A 110 -8.96 -15.79 -17.92
N ARG A 111 -9.67 -15.17 -16.98
CA ARG A 111 -11.12 -15.26 -16.91
C ARG A 111 -11.59 -15.12 -18.36
N ALA A 112 -12.16 -16.19 -18.89
CA ALA A 112 -12.59 -16.25 -20.28
C ALA A 112 -13.38 -14.98 -20.60
N PRO A 113 -12.96 -14.14 -21.56
CA PRO A 113 -13.85 -13.13 -22.09
C PRO A 113 -15.02 -13.88 -22.72
N VAL A 114 -16.21 -13.62 -22.20
CA VAL A 114 -17.46 -14.00 -22.86
C VAL A 114 -17.35 -13.52 -24.31
N ALA A 115 -17.53 -14.47 -25.23
CA ALA A 115 -17.30 -14.32 -26.66
C ALA A 115 -17.92 -13.06 -27.27
N PRO A 116 -17.19 -12.33 -28.14
CA PRO A 116 -17.80 -11.62 -29.23
C PRO A 116 -17.75 -12.51 -30.49
N ALA A 117 -18.92 -12.77 -31.07
CA ALA A 117 -19.08 -13.41 -32.36
C ALA A 117 -18.32 -12.65 -33.46
N PRO A 118 -17.75 -13.34 -34.47
CA PRO A 118 -17.04 -12.67 -35.55
C PRO A 118 -18.04 -12.13 -36.58
N VAL A 119 -18.09 -10.81 -36.75
CA VAL A 119 -18.64 -10.19 -37.96
C VAL A 119 -17.54 -9.47 -38.72
N ALA A 120 -17.32 -10.04 -39.90
CA ALA A 120 -16.68 -9.57 -41.13
C ALA A 120 -15.98 -8.20 -41.16
N ALA A 121 -14.77 -8.29 -41.72
CA ALA A 121 -13.93 -7.28 -42.36
C ALA A 121 -14.62 -6.11 -43.07
N SER A 122 -14.01 -4.92 -42.98
CA SER A 122 -13.55 -4.13 -44.13
C SER A 122 -12.52 -3.06 -43.70
N PRO A 123 -11.45 -2.82 -44.49
CA PRO A 123 -10.40 -1.84 -44.16
C PRO A 123 -10.58 -0.53 -44.94
N VAL A 124 -10.30 0.63 -44.32
CA VAL A 124 -9.90 1.84 -45.05
C VAL A 124 -8.86 2.60 -44.23
N ALA A 125 -7.80 2.98 -44.93
CA ALA A 125 -6.61 3.69 -44.48
C ALA A 125 -6.87 5.13 -44.01
N ALA A 126 -5.97 5.65 -43.17
CA ALA A 126 -5.05 6.75 -43.51
C ALA A 126 -4.74 7.68 -42.32
N ALA A 127 -3.48 8.12 -42.32
CA ALA A 127 -2.94 9.36 -41.77
C ALA A 127 -2.69 9.47 -40.26
N ALA A 128 -1.39 9.51 -39.92
CA ALA A 128 -0.85 10.25 -38.78
C ALA A 128 -1.15 11.76 -38.93
N PRO A 129 -1.16 12.54 -37.83
CA PRO A 129 0.07 13.23 -37.47
C PRO A 129 0.39 13.23 -35.96
N ALA A 130 1.64 13.58 -35.66
CA ALA A 130 2.29 13.64 -34.35
C ALA A 130 1.65 14.63 -33.34
N PRO A 131 1.97 14.52 -32.04
CA PRO A 131 2.01 15.66 -31.14
C PRO A 131 3.46 16.07 -30.82
N ALA A 132 3.77 17.34 -31.09
CA ALA A 132 4.95 18.02 -30.56
C ALA A 132 4.70 18.45 -29.10
N PRO A 133 5.75 18.64 -28.28
CA PRO A 133 5.64 19.15 -26.92
C PRO A 133 5.58 20.69 -26.95
N SER A 134 4.74 21.31 -26.12
CA SER A 134 4.88 22.71 -25.70
C SER A 134 4.01 22.97 -24.48
N GLY A 135 4.64 23.41 -23.39
CA GLY A 135 3.95 23.93 -22.22
C GLY A 135 3.35 25.30 -22.49
N ASN A 136 2.41 25.69 -21.64
CA ASN A 136 2.30 27.07 -21.20
C ASN A 136 1.54 27.17 -19.89
N ALA A 137 2.06 28.03 -19.02
CA ALA A 137 1.58 28.33 -17.69
C ALA A 137 0.34 29.26 -17.68
N SER A 138 -0.37 29.17 -16.55
CA SER A 138 -1.15 30.22 -15.88
C SER A 138 -2.56 30.55 -16.38
N THR A 139 -3.53 29.86 -15.78
CA THR A 139 -4.74 30.49 -15.21
C THR A 139 -4.92 29.93 -13.80
N GLY A 140 -4.24 30.51 -12.81
CA GLY A 140 -4.37 30.07 -11.42
C GLY A 140 -5.78 30.35 -10.93
N ALA A 141 -6.55 29.29 -10.70
CA ALA A 141 -7.89 29.37 -10.16
C ALA A 141 -7.82 29.96 -8.73
N PRO A 142 -8.91 30.56 -8.22
CA PRO A 142 -9.01 30.86 -6.78
C PRO A 142 -8.67 29.64 -5.92
N ASP A 143 -8.94 28.43 -6.42
CA ASP A 143 -8.55 27.15 -5.85
C ASP A 143 -7.04 26.98 -5.66
N ASP A 144 -6.18 27.52 -6.53
CA ASP A 144 -4.72 27.44 -6.36
C ASP A 144 -4.24 28.28 -5.17
N ARG A 145 -4.82 29.47 -4.95
CA ARG A 145 -4.47 30.31 -3.79
C ARG A 145 -5.00 29.71 -2.49
N VAL A 146 -6.20 29.14 -2.55
CA VAL A 146 -6.84 28.42 -1.44
C VAL A 146 -6.01 27.19 -1.08
N ARG A 147 -5.54 26.43 -2.08
CA ARG A 147 -4.68 25.27 -1.92
C ARG A 147 -3.30 25.63 -1.36
N ASP A 148 -2.62 26.66 -1.87
CA ASP A 148 -1.32 27.10 -1.34
C ASP A 148 -1.42 27.56 0.13
N ALA A 149 -2.49 28.27 0.48
CA ALA A 149 -2.73 28.70 1.85
C ALA A 149 -3.00 27.51 2.78
N LEU A 150 -3.78 26.53 2.30
CA LEU A 150 -4.05 25.30 3.05
C LEU A 150 -2.78 24.46 3.22
N GLU A 151 -1.98 24.31 2.16
CA GLU A 151 -0.71 23.59 2.19
C GLU A 151 0.28 24.22 3.16
N LYS A 152 0.37 25.56 3.22
CA LYS A 152 1.19 26.26 4.23
C LYS A 152 0.77 25.96 5.66
N VAL A 153 -0.53 25.95 5.93
CA VAL A 153 -1.03 25.57 7.26
C VAL A 153 -0.71 24.11 7.51
N ALA A 154 -0.99 23.22 6.55
CA ALA A 154 -0.71 21.80 6.66
C ALA A 154 0.79 21.52 6.88
N LEU A 155 1.71 22.25 6.26
CA LEU A 155 3.15 22.13 6.45
C LEU A 155 3.57 22.37 7.91
N ASN A 156 2.88 23.23 8.65
CA ASN A 156 3.17 23.49 10.06
C ASN A 156 2.77 22.34 11.00
N TYR A 157 1.78 21.53 10.62
CA TYR A 157 1.26 20.45 11.46
C TYR A 157 1.66 19.06 10.97
N LEU A 158 1.59 18.83 9.67
CA LEU A 158 1.89 17.57 8.98
C LEU A 158 3.34 17.54 8.48
N GLY A 159 4.03 18.68 8.41
CA GLY A 159 5.41 18.72 7.94
C GLY A 159 5.50 18.45 6.43
N PRO A 160 6.62 17.91 5.93
CA PRO A 160 6.91 17.81 4.49
C PRO A 160 5.94 16.91 3.69
N ILE A 161 5.11 16.11 4.36
CA ILE A 161 4.05 15.30 3.71
C ILE A 161 2.78 16.10 3.40
N ALA A 162 2.67 17.34 3.89
CA ALA A 162 1.51 18.19 3.72
C ALA A 162 1.11 18.43 2.26
N GLY A 163 2.08 18.67 1.37
CA GLY A 163 1.80 18.89 -0.05
C GLY A 163 1.16 17.67 -0.72
N MET A 164 1.65 16.47 -0.40
CA MET A 164 1.10 15.21 -0.91
C MET A 164 -0.32 14.97 -0.39
N LEU A 165 -0.55 15.20 0.91
CA LEU A 165 -1.89 15.05 1.51
C LEU A 165 -2.89 16.09 1.00
N CYS A 166 -2.43 17.30 0.69
CA CYS A 166 -3.25 18.30 0.01
C CYS A 166 -3.63 17.83 -1.39
N ASP A 167 -2.69 17.35 -2.20
CA ASP A 167 -2.98 16.77 -3.53
C ASP A 167 -4.03 15.65 -3.43
N GLU A 168 -3.81 14.65 -2.56
CA GLU A 168 -4.73 13.52 -2.42
C GLU A 168 -6.13 13.94 -1.96
N ALA A 169 -6.23 14.88 -1.02
CA ALA A 169 -7.51 15.35 -0.53
C ALA A 169 -8.28 16.16 -1.60
N TRP A 170 -7.58 16.95 -2.41
CA TRP A 170 -8.17 17.71 -3.51
C TRP A 170 -8.54 16.83 -4.71
N GLU A 171 -7.79 15.75 -4.97
CA GLU A 171 -8.12 14.72 -5.97
C GLU A 171 -9.35 13.91 -5.54
N ALA A 172 -9.50 13.64 -4.24
CA ALA A 172 -10.64 12.91 -3.70
C ALA A 172 -11.92 13.75 -3.61
N SER A 173 -11.82 15.04 -3.28
CA SER A 173 -12.95 15.95 -3.10
C SER A 173 -12.57 17.40 -3.41
N SER A 174 -13.40 18.10 -4.18
CA SER A 174 -13.25 19.55 -4.43
C SER A 174 -13.93 20.43 -3.37
N ASP A 175 -14.57 19.81 -2.36
CA ASP A 175 -15.19 20.50 -1.24
C ASP A 175 -14.16 20.81 -0.14
N ILE A 176 -13.91 22.09 0.12
CA ILE A 176 -12.95 22.57 1.12
C ILE A 176 -13.18 21.94 2.51
N GLU A 177 -14.43 21.77 2.92
CA GLU A 177 -14.76 21.16 4.23
C GLU A 177 -14.43 19.65 4.28
N GLN A 178 -14.59 18.94 3.16
CA GLN A 178 -14.20 17.53 3.02
C GLN A 178 -12.67 17.40 3.03
N VAL A 179 -11.97 18.30 2.32
CA VAL A 179 -10.51 18.37 2.30
C VAL A 179 -9.97 18.61 3.71
N LEU A 180 -10.52 19.59 4.44
CA LEU A 180 -10.14 19.88 5.82
C LEU A 180 -10.38 18.71 6.77
N SER A 181 -11.51 18.00 6.60
CA SER A 181 -11.82 16.82 7.40
C SER A 181 -10.84 15.67 7.10
N GLN A 182 -10.45 15.48 5.84
CA GLN A 182 -9.47 14.46 5.45
C GLN A 182 -8.06 14.79 5.96
N LEU A 183 -7.61 16.04 5.83
CA LEU A 183 -6.33 16.44 6.40
C LEU A 183 -6.37 16.33 7.93
N GLY A 184 -7.46 16.77 8.58
CA GLY A 184 -7.67 16.64 10.01
C GLY A 184 -7.60 15.20 10.52
N ALA A 185 -8.13 14.24 9.76
CA ALA A 185 -8.08 12.81 10.08
C ALA A 185 -6.67 12.23 10.04
N ASN A 186 -5.72 12.89 9.36
CA ASN A 186 -4.32 12.47 9.28
C ASN A 186 -3.45 13.04 10.42
N LEU A 187 -3.99 13.90 11.30
CA LEU A 187 -3.24 14.42 12.44
C LEU A 187 -3.22 13.42 13.60
N ALA A 188 -2.08 13.38 14.30
CA ALA A 188 -1.82 12.40 15.36
C ALA A 188 -2.76 12.53 16.58
N THR A 189 -3.32 13.71 16.82
CA THR A 189 -4.24 13.94 17.95
C THR A 189 -5.49 14.71 17.53
N PRO A 190 -6.66 14.42 18.14
CA PRO A 190 -7.91 15.12 17.84
C PRO A 190 -7.87 16.61 18.22
N GLN A 191 -7.03 16.98 19.19
CA GLN A 191 -6.83 18.39 19.57
C GLN A 191 -6.03 19.17 18.53
N GLU A 192 -5.02 18.55 17.92
CA GLU A 192 -4.29 19.17 16.80
C GLU A 192 -5.15 19.23 15.54
N ALA A 193 -5.96 18.20 15.27
CA ALA A 193 -6.94 18.24 14.18
C ALA A 193 -7.91 19.42 14.31
N GLN A 194 -8.46 19.66 15.50
CA GLN A 194 -9.33 20.82 15.75
C GLN A 194 -8.59 22.15 15.59
N LYS A 195 -7.34 22.26 16.06
CA LYS A 195 -6.53 23.47 15.88
C LYS A 195 -6.21 23.71 14.41
N PHE A 196 -5.80 22.67 13.68
CA PHE A 196 -5.55 22.72 12.24
C PHE A 196 -6.79 23.17 11.47
N MET A 197 -7.97 22.60 11.74
CA MET A 197 -9.21 23.01 11.08
C MET A 197 -9.57 24.48 11.35
N ALA A 198 -9.34 24.97 12.58
CA ALA A 198 -9.57 26.37 12.92
C ALA A 198 -8.58 27.33 12.23
N ASP A 199 -7.30 26.96 12.19
CA ASP A 199 -6.24 27.74 11.55
C ASP A 199 -6.40 27.76 10.03
N ALA A 200 -6.75 26.61 9.44
CA ALA A 200 -7.00 26.47 8.02
C ALA A 200 -8.23 27.25 7.57
N ARG A 201 -9.35 27.21 8.32
CA ARG A 201 -10.51 28.08 8.04
C ARG A 201 -10.16 29.57 8.14
N THR A 202 -9.29 29.94 9.08
CA THR A 202 -8.82 31.34 9.24
C THR A 202 -7.92 31.76 8.09
N ALA A 203 -7.04 30.87 7.60
CA ALA A 203 -6.20 31.11 6.43
C ALA A 203 -7.05 31.25 5.15
N LEU A 204 -8.04 30.38 4.96
CA LEU A 204 -8.98 30.44 3.84
C LEU A 204 -9.82 31.72 3.86
N ALA A 205 -10.23 32.19 5.03
CA ALA A 205 -10.94 33.47 5.19
C ALA A 205 -10.08 34.71 4.89
N LYS A 206 -8.75 34.60 4.91
CA LYS A 206 -7.82 35.69 4.52
C LYS A 206 -7.53 35.73 3.02
N VAL A 207 -7.78 34.65 2.29
CA VAL A 207 -7.51 34.49 0.86
C VAL A 207 -8.75 34.78 0.00
N ARG A 208 -9.94 34.69 0.60
CA ARG A 208 -11.23 35.02 0.01
C ARG A 208 -11.53 36.51 0.09
#